data_AF-A0A7S1AG22-F1
#
_entry.id   AF-A0A7S1AG22-F1
#
_cell.length_a   1.000
_cell.length_b   1.000
_cell.length_c   1.000
_cell.angle_alpha   90.00
_cell.angle_beta   90.00
_cell.angle_gamma   90.00
#
_symmetry.space_group_name_H-M   'P 1'
#
loop_
_entity.id
_entity.type
_entity.pdbx_description
1 polymer ?
#
loop_
_entity_poly.entity_id
_entity_poly.type
_entity_poly.pdbx_seq_one_letter_code
_entity_poly.pdbx_strand_id
1 'polypeptide(L)'
;GEITDVVMFHRPRMTLRDLEGSVFPLHAHITDCSATLRLLDMVPGYTLAVMCAERHDFMDYTVGIRQEKTDTAYIFRASLASLVVEIERVAAGFRCFQCGGKAGMRCPKCGLVCY
;
A
#
# COMPACT_ATOMS: atom_id res chain seq x y z
N GLY A 1 36.72 3.82 19.30
CA GLY A 1 36.05 5.11 19.11
C GLY A 1 35.02 5.26 20.21
N GLU A 2 34.90 6.46 20.77
CA GLU A 2 33.88 6.79 21.77
C GLU A 2 32.55 7.05 21.06
N ILE A 3 31.47 6.49 21.59
CA ILE A 3 30.12 6.80 21.10
C ILE A 3 29.74 8.16 21.69
N THR A 4 29.69 9.18 20.85
CA THR A 4 29.38 10.56 21.26
C THR A 4 27.87 10.84 21.32
N ASP A 5 27.05 10.03 20.66
CA ASP A 5 25.59 10.17 20.67
C ASP A 5 24.89 8.86 20.23
N VAL A 6 23.67 8.64 20.70
CA VAL A 6 22.79 7.53 20.31
C VAL A 6 21.37 8.07 20.14
N VAL A 7 20.93 8.17 18.89
CA VAL A 7 19.55 8.50 18.54
C VAL A 7 18.78 7.22 18.23
N MET A 8 17.68 6.99 18.93
CA MET A 8 16.77 5.86 18.67
C MET A 8 15.63 6.29 17.76
N PHE A 9 15.48 5.60 16.63
CA PHE A 9 14.36 5.78 15.70
C PHE A 9 13.37 4.62 15.84
N HIS A 10 12.07 4.93 15.86
CA HIS A 10 11.04 3.90 15.86
C HIS A 10 11.01 3.19 14.50
N ARG A 11 11.39 1.91 14.48
CA ARG A 11 11.31 1.04 13.29
C ARG A 11 10.24 -0.03 13.51
N PRO A 12 8.97 0.27 13.21
CA PRO A 12 7.93 -0.74 13.35
C PRO A 12 8.18 -1.90 12.39
N ARG A 13 8.03 -3.11 12.94
CA ARG A 13 7.96 -4.37 12.20
C ARG A 13 6.49 -4.70 12.01
N MET A 14 6.07 -4.83 10.77
CA MET A 14 4.71 -5.23 10.38
C MET A 14 4.78 -6.53 9.61
N THR A 15 3.80 -7.39 9.82
CA THR A 15 3.67 -8.65 9.08
C THR A 15 2.63 -8.44 7.98
N LEU A 16 3.07 -8.53 6.73
CA LEU A 16 2.21 -8.31 5.57
C LEU A 16 1.81 -9.64 4.95
N ARG A 17 0.67 -9.61 4.26
CA ARG A 17 0.21 -10.69 3.39
C ARG A 17 0.00 -10.13 1.99
N ASP A 18 0.58 -10.77 0.99
CA ASP A 18 0.34 -10.41 -0.41
C ASP A 18 -0.95 -11.03 -0.97
N LEU A 19 -1.20 -10.81 -2.27
CA LEU A 19 -2.34 -11.39 -2.98
C LEU A 19 -2.25 -12.91 -3.15
N GLU A 20 -1.03 -13.46 -3.17
CA GLU A 20 -0.78 -14.90 -3.30
C GLU A 20 -0.90 -15.63 -1.95
N GLY A 21 -1.06 -14.87 -0.86
CA GLY A 21 -1.17 -15.39 0.51
C GLY A 21 0.18 -15.56 1.21
N SER A 22 1.29 -15.18 0.57
CA SER A 22 2.61 -15.20 1.19
C SER A 22 2.68 -14.18 2.31
N VAL A 23 3.25 -14.59 3.43
CA VAL A 23 3.39 -13.75 4.63
C VAL A 23 4.87 -13.43 4.83
N PHE A 24 5.19 -12.15 4.97
CA PHE A 24 6.56 -11.70 5.15
C PHE A 24 6.64 -10.46 6.07
N PRO A 25 7.77 -10.26 6.77
CA PRO A 25 7.99 -9.08 7.58
C PRO A 25 8.36 -7.88 6.70
N LEU A 26 7.84 -6.71 7.07
CA LEU A 26 8.29 -5.42 6.56
C LEU A 26 8.73 -4.53 7.72
N HIS A 27 9.94 -3.98 7.59
CA HIS A 27 10.50 -3.03 8.55
C HIS A 27 10.54 -1.65 7.89
N ALA A 28 9.77 -0.71 8.43
CA ALA A 28 9.77 0.66 7.92
C ALA A 28 10.57 1.57 8.85
N HIS A 29 11.36 2.46 8.27
CA HIS A 29 11.88 3.61 8.99
C HIS A 29 10.83 4.72 8.96
N ILE A 30 10.36 5.17 10.12
CA ILE A 30 9.42 6.30 10.20
C ILE A 30 10.16 7.48 10.80
N THR A 31 10.15 8.57 10.06
CA THR A 31 10.48 9.89 10.59
C THR A 31 9.18 10.65 10.81
N ASP A 32 9.08 11.35 11.94
CA ASP A 32 7.87 12.10 12.33
C ASP A 32 7.47 13.18 11.29
N CYS A 33 8.35 13.49 10.35
CA CYS A 33 8.14 14.45 9.29
C CYS A 33 7.49 13.86 8.02
N SER A 34 7.34 12.53 7.91
CA SER A 34 6.79 11.93 6.68
C SER A 34 5.26 11.95 6.68
N ALA A 35 4.66 12.52 5.63
CA ALA A 35 3.21 12.67 5.54
C ALA A 35 2.47 11.36 5.17
N THR A 36 3.17 10.42 4.53
CA THR A 36 2.63 9.21 3.90
C THR A 36 2.55 8.00 4.82
N LEU A 37 3.50 7.84 5.75
CA LEU A 37 3.52 6.74 6.72
C LEU A 37 3.43 7.29 8.14
N ARG A 38 2.31 7.01 8.80
CA ARG A 38 2.10 7.39 10.20
C ARG A 38 1.92 6.15 11.04
N LEU A 39 2.54 6.13 12.21
CA LEU A 39 2.40 5.04 13.19
C LEU A 39 0.93 4.73 13.52
N LEU A 40 0.09 5.77 13.59
CA LEU A 40 -1.35 5.64 13.89
C LEU A 40 -2.16 4.90 12.81
N ASP A 41 -1.70 4.92 11.57
CA ASP A 41 -2.36 4.23 10.45
C ASP A 41 -1.91 2.77 10.30
N MET A 42 -0.93 2.31 11.10
CA MET A 42 -0.41 0.94 11.07
C MET A 42 -1.29 -0.03 11.86
N VAL A 43 -2.54 -0.18 11.40
CA VAL A 43 -3.56 -1.01 12.04
C VAL A 43 -3.77 -2.31 11.26
N PRO A 44 -3.89 -3.46 11.93
CA PRO A 44 -4.25 -4.72 11.28
C PRO A 44 -5.54 -4.58 10.45
N GLY A 45 -5.51 -5.09 9.22
CA GLY A 45 -6.63 -5.02 8.27
C GLY A 45 -6.54 -3.86 7.27
N TYR A 46 -5.65 -2.90 7.49
CA TYR A 46 -5.30 -1.90 6.47
C TYR A 46 -4.26 -2.44 5.50
N THR A 47 -4.21 -1.85 4.31
CA THR A 47 -3.33 -2.32 3.23
C THR A 47 -2.17 -1.35 3.05
N LEU A 48 -0.96 -1.87 3.01
CA LEU A 48 0.24 -1.09 2.72
C LEU A 48 0.67 -1.35 1.28
N ALA A 49 0.78 -0.30 0.47
CA ALA A 49 1.46 -0.33 -0.80
C ALA A 49 2.89 0.15 -0.63
N VAL A 50 3.83 -0.62 -1.16
CA VAL A 50 5.26 -0.33 -1.11
C VAL A 50 5.77 -0.21 -2.54
N MET A 51 6.23 0.98 -2.89
CA MET A 51 6.88 1.24 -4.17
C MET A 51 8.37 0.98 -4.03
N CYS A 52 8.96 0.34 -5.06
CA CYS A 52 10.38 0.00 -5.09
C CYS A 52 10.82 -0.84 -3.86
N ALA A 53 10.07 -1.89 -3.55
CA ALA A 53 10.40 -2.78 -2.44
C ALA A 53 11.76 -3.45 -2.65
N GLU A 54 12.66 -3.27 -1.69
CA GLU A 54 13.96 -3.93 -1.65
C GLU A 54 13.90 -5.13 -0.69
N ARG A 55 14.26 -6.30 -1.22
CA ARG A 55 14.41 -7.51 -0.41
C ARG A 55 15.59 -7.36 0.55
N HIS A 56 15.37 -7.71 1.81
CA HIS A 56 16.37 -7.63 2.85
C HIS A 56 16.41 -8.94 3.66
N ASP A 57 17.62 -9.43 3.89
CA ASP A 57 17.87 -10.54 4.80
C ASP A 57 18.17 -9.94 6.19
N PHE A 58 17.29 -10.19 7.14
CA PHE A 58 17.40 -9.64 8.49
C PHE A 58 18.32 -10.48 9.37
N MET A 59 18.82 -9.89 10.46
CA MET A 59 19.71 -10.58 11.42
C MET A 59 19.03 -11.75 12.15
N ASP A 60 17.70 -11.81 12.16
CA ASP A 60 16.93 -12.94 12.69
C ASP A 60 16.77 -14.07 11.66
N TYR A 61 17.54 -14.04 10.56
CA TYR A 61 17.47 -14.95 9.42
C TYR A 61 16.13 -14.95 8.68
N THR A 62 15.24 -14.00 8.95
CA THR A 62 14.03 -13.82 8.17
C THR A 62 14.31 -13.01 6.90
N VAL A 63 13.61 -13.33 5.82
CA VAL A 63 13.66 -12.55 4.58
C VAL A 63 12.39 -11.73 4.50
N GLY A 64 12.54 -10.44 4.20
CA GLY A 64 11.39 -9.55 4.05
C GLY A 64 11.75 -8.27 3.32
N ILE A 65 11.01 -7.20 3.62
CA ILE A 65 11.19 -5.89 2.98
C ILE A 65 11.71 -4.90 4.00
N ARG A 66 12.75 -4.14 3.64
CA ARG A 66 13.23 -3.01 4.43
C ARG A 66 12.95 -1.72 3.69
N GLN A 67 12.10 -0.88 4.28
CA GLN A 67 11.70 0.38 3.70
C GLN A 67 12.37 1.54 4.43
N GLU A 68 13.38 2.15 3.80
CA GLU A 68 14.11 3.27 4.40
C GLU A 68 13.48 4.63 4.06
N LYS A 69 12.92 4.75 2.85
CA LYS A 69 12.24 5.96 2.39
C LYS A 69 10.76 5.86 2.70
N THR A 70 10.25 6.80 3.49
CA THR A 70 8.84 6.91 3.88
C THR A 70 7.93 7.34 2.74
N ASP A 71 8.43 8.14 1.81
CA ASP A 71 7.66 8.67 0.67
C ASP A 71 7.31 7.61 -0.39
N THR A 72 7.94 6.44 -0.31
CA THR A 72 7.74 5.34 -1.26
C THR A 72 6.82 4.25 -0.70
N ALA A 73 6.11 4.50 0.39
CA ALA A 73 5.04 3.60 0.82
C ALA A 73 3.81 4.37 1.29
N TYR A 74 2.63 3.77 1.11
CA TYR A 74 1.35 4.40 1.37
C TYR A 74 0.38 3.41 2.01
N ILE A 75 -0.31 3.85 3.07
CA ILE A 75 -1.31 3.03 3.76
C ILE A 75 -2.71 3.40 3.28
N PHE A 76 -3.42 2.41 2.75
CA PHE A 76 -4.84 2.48 2.48
C PHE A 76 -5.63 1.96 3.69
N ARG A 77 -6.59 2.76 4.16
CA ARG A 77 -7.52 2.40 5.25
C ARG A 77 -8.63 1.45 4.77
N ALA A 78 -8.24 0.41 4.05
CA ALA A 78 -9.11 -0.60 3.48
C ALA A 78 -8.38 -1.95 3.42
N SER A 79 -9.14 -3.04 3.40
CA SER A 79 -8.57 -4.38 3.24
C SER A 79 -8.10 -4.60 1.80
N LEU A 80 -7.11 -5.48 1.63
CA LEU A 80 -6.58 -5.82 0.31
C LEU A 80 -7.66 -6.39 -0.61
N ALA A 81 -8.57 -7.21 -0.06
CA ALA A 81 -9.70 -7.76 -0.79
C ALA A 81 -10.64 -6.67 -1.33
N SER A 82 -10.93 -5.64 -0.52
CA SER A 82 -11.75 -4.51 -0.95
C SER A 82 -11.07 -3.72 -2.07
N LEU A 83 -9.76 -3.50 -1.98
CA LEU A 83 -8.99 -2.77 -2.99
C LEU A 83 -8.93 -3.51 -4.32
N VAL A 84 -8.76 -4.83 -4.30
CA VAL A 84 -8.75 -5.65 -5.54
C VAL A 84 -10.05 -5.51 -6.31
N VAL A 85 -11.20 -5.57 -5.62
CA VAL A 85 -12.52 -5.39 -6.24
C VAL A 85 -12.64 -4.02 -6.91
N GLU A 86 -12.15 -2.97 -6.26
CA GLU A 86 -12.16 -1.62 -6.85
C GLU A 86 -11.16 -1.47 -8.01
N ILE A 87 -9.99 -2.08 -7.93
CA ILE A 87 -9.02 -2.11 -9.03
C ILE A 87 -9.62 -2.82 -10.25
N GLU A 88 -10.30 -3.95 -10.06
CA GLU A 88 -10.98 -4.65 -11.15
C GLU A 88 -12.10 -3.81 -11.79
N ARG A 89 -12.85 -3.05 -10.97
CA ARG A 89 -13.86 -2.10 -11.47
C ARG A 89 -13.23 -1.00 -12.32
N VAL A 90 -12.14 -0.39 -11.85
CA VAL A 90 -11.42 0.66 -12.57
C VAL A 90 -10.77 0.09 -13.84
N ALA A 91 -10.15 -1.08 -13.76
CA ALA A 91 -9.50 -1.76 -14.89
C ALA A 91 -10.50 -2.21 -15.97
N ALA A 92 -11.73 -2.57 -15.58
CA ALA A 92 -12.79 -2.90 -16.52
C ALA A 92 -13.26 -1.69 -17.37
N GLY A 93 -12.80 -0.48 -17.05
CA GLY A 93 -13.14 0.77 -17.71
C GLY A 93 -14.51 1.30 -17.28
N PHE A 94 -14.79 2.55 -17.64
CA PHE A 94 -16.08 3.18 -17.34
C PHE A 94 -17.21 2.36 -18.00
N ARG A 95 -18.21 2.00 -17.21
CA ARG A 95 -19.44 1.39 -17.73
C ARG A 95 -20.57 2.37 -17.55
N CYS A 96 -21.48 2.39 -18.52
CA CYS A 96 -22.66 3.22 -18.37
C CYS A 96 -23.53 2.67 -17.23
N PHE A 97 -23.84 3.51 -16.25
CA PHE A 97 -24.72 3.16 -15.13
C PHE A 97 -26.09 2.62 -15.59
N GLN A 98 -26.64 3.20 -16.66
CA GLN A 98 -27.97 2.85 -17.17
C GLN A 98 -27.99 1.52 -17.96
N CYS A 99 -26.98 1.28 -18.79
CA CYS A 99 -27.03 0.23 -19.80
C CYS A 99 -25.90 -0.79 -19.72
N GLY A 100 -24.99 -0.65 -18.76
CA GLY A 100 -23.91 -1.60 -18.46
C GLY A 100 -22.83 -1.76 -19.54
N GLY A 101 -23.00 -1.12 -20.70
CA GLY A 101 -22.05 -1.17 -21.81
C GLY A 101 -20.76 -0.42 -21.50
N LYS A 102 -19.67 -0.81 -22.17
CA LYS A 102 -18.40 -0.08 -22.14
C LYS A 102 -18.65 1.35 -22.61
N ALA A 103 -18.31 2.33 -21.78
CA ALA A 103 -18.45 3.74 -22.08
C ALA A 103 -17.08 4.42 -21.91
N GLY A 104 -16.84 5.48 -22.67
CA GLY A 104 -15.82 6.45 -22.29
C GLY A 104 -16.40 7.40 -21.25
N MET A 105 -16.03 8.68 -21.31
CA MET A 105 -16.63 9.73 -20.49
C MET A 105 -18.14 9.91 -20.76
N ARG A 106 -18.61 9.56 -21.97
CA ARG A 106 -20.04 9.50 -22.31
C ARG A 106 -20.39 8.17 -22.96
N CYS A 107 -21.55 7.62 -22.62
CA CYS A 107 -22.08 6.43 -23.26
C CYS A 107 -22.69 6.77 -24.63
N PRO A 108 -22.28 6.12 -25.74
CA PRO A 108 -22.84 6.38 -27.06
C PRO A 108 -24.31 5.93 -27.19
N LYS A 109 -24.74 4.95 -26.40
CA LYS A 109 -26.11 4.42 -26.44
C LYS A 109 -27.08 5.21 -25.56
N CYS A 110 -26.59 5.71 -24.43
CA CYS A 110 -27.42 6.23 -23.33
C CYS A 110 -27.23 7.74 -23.14
N GLY A 111 -26.23 8.37 -23.79
CA GLY A 111 -25.94 9.81 -23.74
C GLY A 111 -25.41 10.33 -22.39
N LEU A 112 -25.50 9.51 -21.34
CA LEU A 112 -25.08 9.84 -19.99
C LEU A 112 -23.57 9.92 -19.84
N VAL A 113 -23.13 10.84 -18.98
CA VAL A 113 -21.73 10.89 -18.52
C VAL A 113 -21.49 9.68 -17.63
N CYS A 114 -20.44 8.93 -17.92
CA CYS A 114 -20.06 7.73 -17.18
C CYS A 114 -18.83 8.09 -16.35
N TYR A 115 -18.92 7.83 -15.04
CA TYR A 115 -17.87 8.07 -14.04
C TYR A 115 -17.40 6.76 -13.44
#